data_AF-A0A955YVC1-F1
#
_entry.id   AF-A0A955YVC1-F1
#
_cell.length_a   1.000
_cell.length_b   1.000
_cell.length_c   1.000
_cell.angle_alpha   90.00
_cell.angle_beta   90.00
_cell.angle_gamma   90.00
#
_symmetry.space_group_name_H-M   'P 1'
#
loop_
_entity.id
_entity.type
_entity.pdbx_description
1 polymer ?
#
loop_
_entity_poly.entity_id
_entity_poly.type
_entity_poly.pdbx_seq_one_letter_code
_entity_poly.pdbx_strand_id
1 'polypeptide(L)'
;MRRFFVCLVALTAAACRPSGPPSASTPDGPVASPQSAPAASTSPPSPTSAAATTPPPAAPAPAVEAALTPLAPPALAAGPIVVKGYPHPIRNGMNDPAQWFGWSRDGALFGYCAEGGGADVPRVQCDLTRRDGSVDARSSYDAAGFHVAAKKAEIERFVREERFADIKLDREPQKVVPPALAGAWAFTDIELSVMRVAATESKSDPSGFSAPAVVRVGGVVSGEPAVYPITLASEGKLATVAVPHFAVMNGMAISPDGAEIGMVGHFFACEYCDSFSVKRMPLGALAARVYNDAGFARHKKKEWARAAELFAKAAFADPQAKLPPYNLACALARQGDARAAAALEVAISRGGGAVRDRAKKDADFDGVRTAPWFAALVK
;
A
#
# COMPACT_ATOMS: atom_id res chain seq x y z
N MET A 1 26.95 25.13 43.44
CA MET A 1 26.53 25.82 42.20
C MET A 1 27.13 25.09 41.00
N ARG A 2 26.35 24.25 40.32
CA ARG A 2 26.79 23.53 39.10
C ARG A 2 26.27 24.31 37.88
N ARG A 3 27.19 24.78 37.03
CA ARG A 3 26.86 25.47 35.76
C ARG A 3 26.52 24.41 34.71
N PHE A 4 25.29 24.46 34.20
CA PHE A 4 24.91 23.74 32.99
C PHE A 4 25.45 24.50 31.77
N PHE A 5 26.27 23.83 30.97
CA PHE A 5 26.64 24.28 29.63
C PHE A 5 25.54 23.80 28.68
N VAL A 6 24.71 24.72 28.17
CA VAL A 6 23.82 24.45 27.04
C VAL A 6 24.65 24.62 25.78
N CYS A 7 24.92 23.53 25.09
CA CYS A 7 25.55 23.54 23.77
C CYS A 7 24.47 23.85 22.75
N LEU A 8 24.40 25.10 22.29
CA LEU A 8 23.53 25.53 21.21
C LEU A 8 24.15 25.05 19.88
N VAL A 9 23.74 23.89 19.38
CA VAL A 9 24.11 23.44 18.03
C VAL A 9 23.26 24.23 17.05
N ALA A 10 23.89 25.16 16.32
CA ALA A 10 23.26 25.84 15.19
C ALA A 10 23.07 24.83 14.04
N LEU A 11 21.88 24.23 13.95
CA LEU A 11 21.45 23.58 12.71
C LEU A 11 21.20 24.69 11.68
N THR A 12 21.99 24.70 10.61
CA THR A 12 21.65 25.42 9.39
C THR A 12 20.39 24.78 8.79
N ALA A 13 19.26 25.47 8.87
CA ALA A 13 18.00 25.06 8.26
C ALA A 13 18.15 25.06 6.72
N ALA A 14 18.52 23.91 6.15
CA ALA A 14 18.36 23.66 4.73
C ALA A 14 16.87 23.49 4.45
N ALA A 15 16.18 24.57 4.08
CA ALA A 15 14.81 24.50 3.60
C ALA A 15 14.75 23.51 2.43
N CYS A 16 14.00 22.41 2.59
CA CYS A 16 13.80 21.41 1.56
C CYS A 16 13.03 22.05 0.39
N ARG A 17 13.74 22.56 -0.62
CA ARG A 17 13.11 23.02 -1.86
C ARG A 17 12.59 21.82 -2.65
N PRO A 18 11.30 21.75 -3.00
CA PRO A 18 10.82 20.77 -3.96
C PRO A 18 11.43 21.10 -5.33
N SER A 19 12.03 20.09 -5.96
CA SER A 19 12.61 20.20 -7.31
C SER A 19 11.56 19.75 -8.33
N GLY A 20 11.49 20.47 -9.45
CA GLY A 20 10.66 20.10 -10.61
C GLY A 20 11.03 18.74 -11.23
N PRO A 21 10.30 18.31 -12.28
CA PRO A 21 10.47 16.99 -12.88
C PRO A 21 11.89 16.78 -13.44
N PRO A 22 12.38 15.53 -13.50
CA PRO A 22 13.72 15.22 -13.98
C PRO A 22 13.88 15.61 -15.46
N SER A 23 14.79 16.55 -15.74
CA SER A 23 15.29 16.80 -17.10
C SER A 23 16.09 15.59 -17.58
N ALA A 24 15.73 15.07 -18.75
CA ALA A 24 16.53 14.09 -19.46
C ALA A 24 17.85 14.73 -19.88
N SER A 25 18.96 14.27 -19.30
CA SER A 25 20.31 14.62 -19.73
C SER A 25 20.75 13.71 -20.88
N THR A 26 20.84 14.26 -22.08
CA THR A 26 21.64 13.71 -23.18
C THR A 26 23.13 13.90 -22.88
N PRO A 27 24.02 12.94 -23.19
CA PRO A 27 25.45 13.17 -23.09
C PRO A 27 25.98 13.88 -24.35
N ASP A 28 26.67 15.00 -24.13
CA ASP A 28 27.45 15.73 -25.12
C ASP A 28 28.69 14.94 -25.57
N GLY A 29 28.93 14.95 -26.88
CA GLY A 29 30.18 14.55 -27.55
C GLY A 29 30.35 15.37 -28.84
N PRO A 30 31.60 15.66 -29.28
CA PRO A 30 31.95 16.94 -29.88
C PRO A 30 31.71 17.06 -31.38
N VAL A 31 31.59 18.33 -31.79
CA VAL A 31 31.35 18.86 -33.14
C VAL A 31 32.56 18.66 -34.06
N ALA A 32 32.29 18.16 -35.28
CA ALA A 32 33.10 18.43 -36.47
C ALA A 32 32.19 18.47 -37.71
N SER A 33 32.43 19.45 -38.58
CA SER A 33 31.87 19.62 -39.94
C SER A 33 32.88 20.47 -40.74
N PRO A 34 32.84 20.52 -42.10
CA PRO A 34 31.83 19.97 -43.02
C PRO A 34 32.42 19.18 -44.21
N GLN A 35 31.60 18.40 -44.93
CA GLN A 35 31.71 18.24 -46.39
C GLN A 35 30.47 17.55 -47.01
N SER A 36 29.92 18.25 -48.01
CA SER A 36 29.28 17.78 -49.26
C SER A 36 28.13 16.76 -49.26
N ALA A 37 27.00 17.21 -49.81
CA ALA A 37 25.93 16.39 -50.42
C ALA A 37 26.43 15.70 -51.73
N PRO A 38 25.66 14.85 -52.46
CA PRO A 38 24.26 14.41 -52.26
C PRO A 38 24.01 12.89 -52.45
N ALA A 39 22.85 12.37 -52.02
CA ALA A 39 22.08 11.34 -52.72
C ALA A 39 20.77 11.03 -51.99
N ALA A 40 19.67 11.05 -52.74
CA ALA A 40 18.35 10.62 -52.29
C ALA A 40 18.32 9.09 -52.07
N SER A 41 17.85 8.66 -50.91
CA SER A 41 17.45 7.27 -50.65
C SER A 41 16.13 7.28 -49.88
N THR A 42 15.08 6.84 -50.55
CA THR A 42 13.75 6.61 -49.97
C THR A 42 13.80 5.36 -49.08
N SER A 43 13.78 5.55 -47.77
CA SER A 43 13.58 4.46 -46.81
C SER A 43 12.11 4.01 -46.78
N PRO A 44 11.81 2.69 -46.78
CA PRO A 44 10.47 2.19 -46.57
C PRO A 44 10.01 2.39 -45.10
N PRO A 45 8.70 2.47 -44.83
CA PRO A 45 8.18 2.69 -43.49
C PRO A 45 8.48 1.51 -42.56
N SER A 46 8.87 1.83 -41.33
CA SER A 46 9.05 0.86 -40.24
C SER A 46 7.75 0.09 -39.98
N PRO A 47 7.80 -1.23 -39.73
CA PRO A 47 6.62 -1.99 -39.35
C PRO A 47 6.14 -1.54 -37.98
N THR A 48 4.86 -1.15 -37.91
CA THR A 48 4.11 -0.90 -36.69
C THR A 48 4.31 -2.05 -35.72
N SER A 49 4.93 -1.76 -34.58
CA SER A 49 5.08 -2.71 -33.47
C SER A 49 3.69 -2.96 -32.89
N ALA A 50 3.09 -4.10 -33.27
CA ALA A 50 1.87 -4.58 -32.65
C ALA A 50 2.19 -4.92 -31.18
N ALA A 51 1.57 -4.19 -30.26
CA ALA A 51 1.64 -4.49 -28.84
C ALA A 51 1.23 -5.94 -28.62
N ALA A 52 2.17 -6.76 -28.16
CA ALA A 52 1.90 -8.13 -27.75
C ALA A 52 1.00 -8.10 -26.51
N THR A 53 -0.31 -8.18 -26.73
CA THR A 53 -1.29 -8.44 -25.67
C THR A 53 -0.92 -9.76 -25.02
N THR A 54 -0.32 -9.69 -23.83
CA THR A 54 -0.09 -10.88 -23.02
C THR A 54 -1.47 -11.44 -22.68
N PRO A 55 -1.76 -12.73 -22.95
CA PRO A 55 -3.05 -13.30 -22.59
C PRO A 55 -3.27 -13.15 -21.09
N PRO A 56 -4.48 -12.79 -20.64
CA PRO A 56 -4.79 -12.81 -19.22
C PRO A 56 -4.47 -14.21 -18.66
N PRO A 57 -3.95 -14.30 -17.42
CA PRO A 57 -3.64 -15.59 -16.80
C PRO A 57 -4.90 -16.47 -16.86
N ALA A 58 -4.73 -17.69 -17.40
CA ALA A 58 -5.82 -18.65 -17.52
C ALA A 58 -6.49 -18.84 -16.14
N ALA A 59 -7.81 -18.69 -16.10
CA ALA A 59 -8.57 -18.96 -14.88
C ALA A 59 -8.23 -20.38 -14.38
N PRO A 60 -8.05 -20.59 -13.07
CA PRO A 60 -7.75 -21.91 -12.52
C PRO A 60 -8.84 -22.89 -12.94
N ALA A 61 -8.46 -24.13 -13.22
CA ALA A 61 -9.41 -25.16 -13.63
C ALA A 61 -10.50 -25.33 -12.54
N PRO A 62 -11.79 -25.44 -12.91
CA PRO A 62 -12.92 -25.45 -11.98
C PRO A 62 -12.84 -26.55 -10.90
N ALA A 63 -12.09 -27.63 -11.14
CA ALA A 63 -11.82 -28.68 -10.16
C ALA A 63 -11.02 -28.19 -8.94
N VAL A 64 -10.13 -27.21 -9.12
CA VAL A 64 -9.25 -26.67 -8.07
C VAL A 64 -10.03 -25.78 -7.09
N GLU A 65 -11.01 -25.03 -7.57
CA GLU A 65 -11.91 -24.23 -6.70
C GLU A 65 -12.92 -25.11 -5.97
N ALA A 66 -13.43 -26.17 -6.62
CA ALA A 66 -14.27 -27.16 -5.97
C ALA A 66 -13.57 -27.81 -4.76
N ALA A 67 -12.25 -27.98 -4.81
CA ALA A 67 -11.47 -28.58 -3.73
C ALA A 67 -11.37 -27.69 -2.47
N LEU A 68 -11.53 -26.37 -2.59
CA LEU A 68 -11.64 -25.46 -1.45
C LEU A 68 -13.08 -25.26 -0.97
N THR A 69 -14.08 -25.70 -1.72
CA THR A 69 -15.49 -25.49 -1.35
C THR A 69 -15.86 -26.17 -0.02
N PRO A 70 -15.42 -27.40 0.29
CA PRO A 70 -15.61 -28.00 1.62
C PRO A 70 -14.86 -27.27 2.75
N LEU A 71 -13.93 -26.37 2.40
CA LEU A 71 -13.14 -25.56 3.31
C LEU A 71 -13.63 -24.11 3.35
N ALA A 72 -14.65 -23.75 2.57
CA ALA A 72 -15.18 -22.40 2.53
C ALA A 72 -15.77 -22.05 3.90
N PRO A 73 -15.42 -20.89 4.46
CA PRO A 73 -16.09 -20.43 5.67
C PRO A 73 -17.58 -20.19 5.38
N PRO A 74 -18.45 -20.25 6.40
CA PRO A 74 -19.83 -19.80 6.27
C PRO A 74 -19.87 -18.41 5.65
N ALA A 75 -20.76 -18.19 4.68
CA ALA A 75 -20.94 -16.87 4.08
C ALA A 75 -21.30 -15.87 5.19
N LEU A 76 -20.46 -14.87 5.39
CA LEU A 76 -20.74 -13.77 6.30
C LEU A 76 -21.64 -12.78 5.58
N ALA A 77 -22.73 -12.37 6.23
CA ALA A 77 -23.54 -11.27 5.73
C ALA A 77 -22.68 -10.00 5.67
N ALA A 78 -22.76 -9.25 4.56
CA ALA A 78 -22.06 -7.99 4.48
C ALA A 78 -22.53 -7.06 5.62
N GLY A 79 -21.59 -6.41 6.29
CA GLY A 79 -21.85 -5.54 7.42
C GLY A 79 -20.95 -4.32 7.41
N PRO A 80 -21.22 -3.34 8.30
CA PRO A 80 -20.44 -2.11 8.37
C PRO A 80 -18.97 -2.41 8.69
N ILE A 81 -18.07 -1.61 8.11
CA ILE A 81 -16.65 -1.68 8.45
C ILE A 81 -16.43 -0.97 9.78
N VAL A 82 -15.87 -1.69 10.75
CA VAL A 82 -15.47 -1.13 12.05
C VAL A 82 -13.96 -0.90 12.03
N VAL A 83 -13.52 0.30 12.43
CA VAL A 83 -12.10 0.66 12.48
C VAL A 83 -11.73 1.19 13.85
N LYS A 84 -10.71 0.59 14.46
CA LYS A 84 -10.08 1.07 15.69
C LYS A 84 -8.86 1.91 15.36
N GLY A 85 -8.75 3.05 16.02
CA GLY A 85 -7.63 3.98 15.82
C GLY A 85 -7.80 4.96 14.64
N TYR A 86 -8.96 4.95 13.97
CA TYR A 86 -9.32 5.89 12.91
C TYR A 86 -10.84 6.22 12.95
N PRO A 87 -11.27 7.47 12.66
CA PRO A 87 -10.43 8.63 12.39
C PRO A 87 -9.70 9.11 13.66
N HIS A 88 -8.58 9.78 13.47
CA HIS A 88 -7.83 10.40 14.56
C HIS A 88 -7.66 11.89 14.27
N PRO A 89 -7.82 12.79 15.27
CA PRO A 89 -7.53 14.20 15.08
C PRO A 89 -6.06 14.41 14.70
N ILE A 90 -5.85 15.07 13.57
CA ILE A 90 -4.56 15.51 13.08
C ILE A 90 -4.40 16.95 13.53
N ARG A 91 -3.29 17.27 14.20
CA ARG A 91 -2.97 18.67 14.48
C ARG A 91 -2.77 19.36 13.13
N ASN A 92 -3.37 20.50 12.93
CA ASN A 92 -3.05 21.41 11.86
C ASN A 92 -2.08 22.46 12.43
N GLY A 93 -1.15 22.94 11.62
CA GLY A 93 0.02 23.68 12.08
C GLY A 93 1.20 23.39 11.18
N MET A 94 2.35 23.01 11.75
CA MET A 94 3.56 22.77 10.96
C MET A 94 3.49 21.55 10.02
N ASN A 95 2.51 20.66 10.22
CA ASN A 95 2.41 19.37 9.56
C ASN A 95 1.32 19.33 8.48
N ASP A 96 1.02 20.46 7.82
CA ASP A 96 0.13 20.63 6.66
C ASP A 96 -0.58 19.34 6.17
N PRO A 97 -1.64 18.87 6.85
CA PRO A 97 -2.32 17.64 6.46
C PRO A 97 -3.03 17.85 5.12
N ALA A 98 -3.30 16.77 4.39
CA ALA A 98 -4.13 16.89 3.19
C ALA A 98 -5.51 17.50 3.53
N GLN A 99 -6.03 18.29 2.62
CA GLN A 99 -7.29 19.02 2.73
C GLN A 99 -8.39 18.25 2.00
N TRP A 100 -8.01 17.39 1.05
CA TRP A 100 -8.94 16.48 0.39
C TRP A 100 -8.33 15.10 0.20
N PHE A 101 -9.17 14.07 0.23
CA PHE A 101 -8.83 12.74 -0.25
C PHE A 101 -10.06 12.02 -0.77
N GLY A 102 -9.87 11.00 -1.59
CA GLY A 102 -10.99 10.19 -2.03
C GLY A 102 -10.72 9.45 -3.32
N TRP A 103 -11.77 8.80 -3.80
CA TRP A 103 -11.83 8.14 -5.09
C TRP A 103 -12.39 9.12 -6.13
N SER A 104 -11.91 9.04 -7.37
CA SER A 104 -12.68 9.57 -8.49
C SER A 104 -14.03 8.86 -8.58
N ARG A 105 -15.01 9.51 -9.20
CA ARG A 105 -16.37 9.01 -9.34
C ARG A 105 -16.43 7.66 -10.04
N ASP A 106 -15.53 7.43 -11.00
CA ASP A 106 -15.38 6.17 -11.74
C ASP A 106 -14.52 5.13 -11.00
N GLY A 107 -13.94 5.47 -9.84
CA GLY A 107 -13.04 4.62 -9.07
C GLY A 107 -11.63 4.46 -9.67
N ALA A 108 -11.33 5.05 -10.82
CA ALA A 108 -10.05 4.87 -11.51
C ALA A 108 -8.86 5.46 -10.72
N LEU A 109 -9.09 6.53 -9.96
CA LEU A 109 -8.08 7.27 -9.20
C LEU A 109 -8.41 7.29 -7.72
N PHE A 110 -7.40 7.20 -6.86
CA PHE A 110 -7.53 7.39 -5.42
C PHE A 110 -6.29 8.12 -4.95
N GLY A 111 -6.47 9.13 -4.10
CA GLY A 111 -5.35 9.83 -3.54
C GLY A 111 -5.77 10.99 -2.66
N TYR A 112 -4.91 11.98 -2.61
CA TYR A 112 -5.08 13.17 -1.79
C TYR A 112 -4.77 14.42 -2.59
N CYS A 113 -5.21 15.55 -2.07
CA CYS A 113 -4.76 16.88 -2.45
C CYS A 113 -4.39 17.63 -1.17
N ALA A 114 -3.16 18.15 -1.13
CA ALA A 114 -2.64 18.96 -0.06
C ALA A 114 -2.41 20.40 -0.53
N GLU A 115 -2.78 21.38 0.29
CA GLU A 115 -2.28 22.74 0.24
C GLU A 115 -1.08 22.83 1.20
N GLY A 116 0.11 23.11 0.65
CA GLY A 116 1.31 23.38 1.44
C GLY A 116 1.91 24.75 1.09
N GLY A 117 2.98 25.14 1.78
CA GLY A 117 3.72 26.38 1.51
C GLY A 117 3.31 27.57 2.38
N GLY A 118 4.15 28.61 2.38
CA GLY A 118 3.95 29.80 3.22
C GLY A 118 2.65 30.55 2.93
N ALA A 119 2.19 31.33 3.92
CA ALA A 119 0.88 32.00 3.94
C ALA A 119 0.53 32.82 2.68
N ASP A 120 1.54 33.29 1.94
CA ASP A 120 1.35 34.18 0.80
C ASP A 120 1.04 33.46 -0.52
N VAL A 121 1.32 32.16 -0.64
CA VAL A 121 1.08 31.41 -1.91
C VAL A 121 0.74 29.93 -1.63
N PRO A 122 -0.55 29.59 -1.39
CA PRO A 122 -0.96 28.22 -1.10
C PRO A 122 -0.69 27.31 -2.31
N ARG A 123 0.13 26.29 -2.08
CA ARG A 123 0.50 25.29 -3.09
C ARG A 123 -0.44 24.12 -3.04
N VAL A 124 -1.36 24.02 -3.99
CA VAL A 124 -2.14 22.79 -4.16
C VAL A 124 -1.34 21.77 -4.95
N GLN A 125 -1.13 20.60 -4.38
CA GLN A 125 -0.59 19.41 -5.03
C GLN A 125 -1.52 18.21 -4.77
N CYS A 126 -1.78 17.41 -5.79
CA CYS A 126 -2.49 16.14 -5.65
C CYS A 126 -1.65 15.01 -6.22
N ASP A 127 -1.60 13.89 -5.52
CA ASP A 127 -1.05 12.64 -6.04
C ASP A 127 -2.16 11.59 -6.03
N LEU A 128 -2.59 11.16 -7.22
CA LEU A 128 -3.70 10.22 -7.39
C LEU A 128 -3.21 8.91 -8.01
N THR A 129 -3.25 7.82 -7.27
CA THR A 129 -2.76 6.52 -7.70
C THR A 129 -3.81 5.80 -8.55
N ARG A 130 -3.38 5.24 -9.68
CA ARG A 130 -4.14 4.32 -10.54
C ARG A 130 -4.00 2.88 -10.06
N ARG A 131 -4.82 1.96 -10.58
CA ARG A 131 -4.80 0.54 -10.15
C ARG A 131 -3.48 -0.17 -10.47
N ASP A 132 -2.77 0.28 -11.51
CA ASP A 132 -1.44 -0.21 -11.89
C ASP A 132 -0.30 0.36 -11.03
N GLY A 133 -0.61 1.24 -10.07
CA GLY A 133 0.36 1.92 -9.22
C GLY A 133 0.96 3.20 -9.81
N SER A 134 0.64 3.55 -11.05
CA SER A 134 1.07 4.83 -11.62
C SER A 134 0.36 6.01 -10.94
N VAL A 135 1.02 7.17 -10.90
CA VAL A 135 0.51 8.36 -10.21
C VAL A 135 0.09 9.43 -11.21
N ASP A 136 -1.13 9.96 -11.07
CA ASP A 136 -1.61 11.20 -11.68
C ASP A 136 -1.27 12.37 -10.76
N ALA A 137 -0.11 12.98 -10.98
CA ALA A 137 0.32 14.13 -10.20
C ALA A 137 -0.25 15.42 -10.80
N ARG A 138 -0.93 16.23 -9.97
CA ARG A 138 -1.46 17.54 -10.35
C ARG A 138 -0.87 18.59 -9.44
N SER A 139 -0.45 19.71 -10.01
CA SER A 139 0.13 20.80 -9.24
C SER A 139 -0.36 22.15 -9.74
N SER A 140 -0.64 23.04 -8.79
CA SER A 140 -0.89 24.46 -9.06
C SER A 140 0.35 25.22 -9.53
N TYR A 141 1.50 24.55 -9.68
CA TYR A 141 2.77 25.14 -10.08
C TYR A 141 3.09 24.87 -11.56
N ASP A 142 3.85 25.77 -12.19
CA ASP A 142 4.46 25.53 -13.49
C ASP A 142 5.82 24.83 -13.39
N ALA A 143 6.44 24.55 -14.54
CA ALA A 143 7.74 23.88 -14.61
C ALA A 143 8.88 24.71 -13.97
N ALA A 144 8.71 26.03 -13.86
CA ALA A 144 9.66 26.91 -13.21
C ALA A 144 9.42 27.03 -11.69
N GLY A 145 8.37 26.38 -11.18
CA GLY A 145 8.05 26.39 -9.76
C GLY A 145 7.32 27.66 -9.32
N PHE A 146 6.62 28.34 -10.22
CA PHE A 146 5.73 29.45 -9.87
C PHE A 146 4.28 28.99 -9.77
N HIS A 147 3.56 29.57 -8.81
CA HIS A 147 2.14 29.33 -8.66
C HIS A 147 1.34 29.92 -9.84
N VAL A 148 0.41 29.13 -10.35
CA VAL A 148 -0.50 29.50 -11.44
C VAL A 148 -1.94 29.36 -10.93
N ALA A 149 -2.57 30.51 -10.65
CA ALA A 149 -3.93 30.55 -10.08
C ALA A 149 -4.96 29.75 -10.91
N ALA A 150 -4.84 29.77 -12.25
CA ALA A 150 -5.71 29.00 -13.13
C ALA A 150 -5.60 27.47 -12.91
N LYS A 151 -4.39 26.96 -12.65
CA LYS A 151 -4.17 25.54 -12.32
C LYS A 151 -4.75 25.19 -10.96
N LYS A 152 -4.63 26.08 -9.95
CA LYS A 152 -5.30 25.90 -8.65
C LYS A 152 -6.80 25.76 -8.82
N ALA A 153 -7.42 26.69 -9.55
CA ALA A 153 -8.86 26.66 -9.81
C ALA A 153 -9.31 25.40 -10.57
N GLU A 154 -8.49 24.90 -11.50
CA GLU A 154 -8.73 23.62 -12.19
C GLU A 154 -8.69 22.42 -11.23
N ILE A 155 -7.67 22.34 -10.38
CA ILE A 155 -7.54 21.26 -9.39
C ILE A 155 -8.72 21.29 -8.42
N GLU A 156 -9.08 22.44 -7.89
CA GLU A 156 -10.22 22.57 -6.98
C GLU A 156 -11.55 22.22 -7.66
N ARG A 157 -11.72 22.58 -8.94
CA ARG A 157 -12.89 22.17 -9.72
C ARG A 157 -12.93 20.66 -9.86
N PHE A 158 -11.82 20.03 -10.22
CA PHE A 158 -11.69 18.57 -10.30
C PHE A 158 -12.04 17.90 -8.97
N VAL A 159 -11.46 18.34 -7.85
CA VAL A 159 -11.75 17.82 -6.49
C VAL A 159 -13.25 17.88 -6.17
N ARG A 160 -13.91 19.00 -6.49
CA ARG A 160 -15.37 19.15 -6.29
C ARG A 160 -16.20 18.24 -7.21
N GLU A 161 -15.84 18.16 -8.48
CA GLU A 161 -16.56 17.34 -9.48
C GLU A 161 -16.44 15.84 -9.16
N GLU A 162 -15.26 15.40 -8.74
CA GLU A 162 -14.99 14.02 -8.31
C GLU A 162 -15.53 13.72 -6.90
N ARG A 163 -15.99 14.73 -6.16
CA ARG A 163 -16.55 14.61 -4.80
C ARG A 163 -15.55 14.02 -3.80
N PHE A 164 -14.30 14.48 -3.87
CA PHE A 164 -13.32 14.12 -2.85
C PHE A 164 -13.79 14.62 -1.49
N ALA A 165 -13.53 13.83 -0.46
CA ALA A 165 -13.90 14.16 0.89
C ALA A 165 -13.04 15.32 1.41
N ASP A 166 -13.70 16.38 1.87
CA ASP A 166 -13.07 17.53 2.50
C ASP A 166 -12.67 17.18 3.93
N ILE A 167 -11.39 17.39 4.24
CA ILE A 167 -10.84 17.26 5.58
C ILE A 167 -10.93 18.63 6.27
N LYS A 168 -12.12 18.90 6.82
CA LYS A 168 -12.45 20.21 7.39
C LYS A 168 -11.44 20.61 8.48
N LEU A 169 -10.91 21.82 8.35
CA LEU A 169 -10.14 22.49 9.38
C LEU A 169 -11.09 23.00 10.46
N ASP A 170 -11.10 22.37 11.64
CA ASP A 170 -11.78 22.94 12.79
C ASP A 170 -11.00 24.16 13.29
N ARG A 171 -11.71 25.27 13.48
CA ARG A 171 -11.11 26.58 13.82
C ARG A 171 -10.42 26.59 15.19
N GLU A 172 -10.70 25.66 16.10
CA GLU A 172 -10.03 25.57 17.39
C GLU A 172 -9.91 24.16 17.98
N PRO A 173 -8.78 23.85 18.65
CA PRO A 173 -7.42 24.27 18.30
C PRO A 173 -7.00 23.53 17.04
N GLN A 174 -6.86 24.22 15.89
CA GLN A 174 -6.30 23.74 14.61
C GLN A 174 -6.22 22.21 14.53
N LYS A 175 -7.36 21.55 14.46
CA LYS A 175 -7.46 20.09 14.40
C LYS A 175 -8.25 19.74 13.17
N VAL A 176 -7.85 18.64 12.57
CA VAL A 176 -8.43 18.15 11.34
C VAL A 176 -8.82 16.71 11.63
N VAL A 177 -10.11 16.43 11.59
CA VAL A 177 -10.62 15.08 11.79
C VAL A 177 -11.08 14.57 10.44
N PRO A 178 -10.40 13.58 9.86
CA PRO A 178 -10.87 13.03 8.61
C PRO A 178 -12.21 12.30 8.81
N PRO A 179 -13.05 12.23 7.76
CA PRO A 179 -14.28 11.47 7.81
C PRO A 179 -14.01 10.02 8.25
N ALA A 180 -14.94 9.46 9.02
CA ALA A 180 -14.87 8.05 9.36
C ALA A 180 -14.95 7.18 8.09
N LEU A 181 -14.29 6.02 8.11
CA LEU A 181 -14.42 5.05 7.03
C LEU A 181 -15.86 4.54 7.01
N ALA A 182 -16.57 4.83 5.92
CA ALA A 182 -17.92 4.32 5.67
C ALA A 182 -17.86 3.22 4.60
N GLY A 183 -18.81 2.30 4.67
CA GLY A 183 -18.95 1.21 3.73
C GLY A 183 -19.37 -0.10 4.40
N ALA A 184 -19.67 -1.09 3.58
CA ALA A 184 -19.92 -2.45 4.02
C ALA A 184 -18.92 -3.39 3.35
N TRP A 185 -18.66 -4.52 4.00
CA TRP A 185 -17.80 -5.56 3.47
C TRP A 185 -18.21 -6.94 4.00
N ALA A 186 -17.75 -7.99 3.34
CA ALA A 186 -18.09 -9.37 3.67
C ALA A 186 -17.28 -9.96 4.85
N PHE A 187 -16.38 -9.20 5.48
CA PHE A 187 -15.44 -9.72 6.47
C PHE A 187 -15.77 -9.21 7.87
N THR A 188 -17.02 -9.43 8.32
CA THR A 188 -17.57 -8.84 9.55
C THR A 188 -16.99 -9.39 10.84
N ASP A 189 -16.23 -10.48 10.79
CA ASP A 189 -15.45 -10.99 11.93
C ASP A 189 -14.07 -10.32 12.06
N ILE A 190 -13.75 -9.37 11.18
CA ILE A 190 -12.57 -8.50 11.28
C ILE A 190 -12.98 -7.10 11.75
N GLU A 191 -12.34 -6.62 12.82
CA GLU A 191 -12.26 -5.20 13.14
C GLU A 191 -10.95 -4.65 12.55
N LEU A 192 -11.01 -3.66 11.66
CA LEU A 192 -9.79 -3.03 11.14
C LEU A 192 -9.08 -2.26 12.25
N SER A 193 -7.75 -2.27 12.23
CA SER A 193 -6.92 -1.57 13.23
C SER A 193 -5.88 -0.71 12.55
N VAL A 194 -5.82 0.56 12.94
CA VAL A 194 -4.81 1.52 12.52
C VAL A 194 -3.92 1.83 13.72
N MET A 195 -2.63 1.55 13.59
CA MET A 195 -1.62 1.79 14.60
C MET A 195 -0.59 2.79 14.10
N ARG A 196 -0.35 3.84 14.88
CA ARG A 196 0.78 4.75 14.66
C ARG A 196 1.99 4.21 15.41
N VAL A 197 3.13 4.17 14.73
CA VAL A 197 4.41 3.81 15.34
C VAL A 197 5.29 5.05 15.24
N ALA A 198 5.71 5.57 16.40
CA ALA A 198 6.63 6.70 16.46
C ALA A 198 8.01 6.30 15.92
N ALA A 199 8.80 7.29 15.51
CA ALA A 199 10.20 7.05 15.20
C ALA A 199 10.95 6.57 16.45
N THR A 200 11.95 5.73 16.24
CA THR A 200 12.82 5.26 17.32
C THR A 200 14.05 6.14 17.36
N GLU A 201 14.27 6.86 18.46
CA GLU A 201 15.49 7.64 18.65
C GLU A 201 16.71 6.72 18.83
N SER A 202 17.87 7.19 18.35
CA SER A 202 19.14 6.48 18.46
C SER A 202 20.24 7.48 18.79
N LYS A 203 20.87 7.31 19.96
CA LYS A 203 22.02 8.11 20.36
C LYS A 203 23.28 7.80 19.56
N SER A 204 23.34 6.65 18.92
CA SER A 204 24.48 6.19 18.12
C SER A 204 24.31 6.46 16.62
N ASP A 205 23.12 6.86 16.17
CA ASP A 205 22.88 7.24 14.78
C ASP A 205 23.14 8.75 14.61
N PRO A 206 23.97 9.19 13.65
CA PRO A 206 24.22 10.62 13.41
C PRO A 206 22.94 11.42 13.09
N SER A 207 21.90 10.79 12.56
CA SER A 207 20.59 11.40 12.31
C SER A 207 19.71 11.52 13.55
N GLY A 208 20.11 10.88 14.66
CA GLY A 208 19.36 10.83 15.91
C GLY A 208 18.25 9.77 15.94
N PHE A 209 18.03 9.00 14.86
CA PHE A 209 16.95 8.00 14.78
C PHE A 209 17.44 6.67 14.19
N SER A 210 16.93 5.54 14.72
CA SER A 210 17.19 4.19 14.19
C SER A 210 16.05 3.63 13.32
N ALA A 211 14.86 4.24 13.38
CA ALA A 211 13.74 3.87 12.52
C ALA A 211 12.77 5.06 12.34
N PRO A 212 12.20 5.27 11.14
CA PRO A 212 11.20 6.31 10.90
C PRO A 212 9.85 5.97 11.54
N ALA A 213 9.03 7.00 11.75
CA ALA A 213 7.63 6.83 12.10
C ALA A 213 6.87 6.18 10.93
N VAL A 214 5.95 5.27 11.24
CA VAL A 214 5.14 4.55 10.25
C VAL A 214 3.68 4.45 10.70
N VAL A 215 2.78 4.25 9.74
CA VAL A 215 1.40 3.84 10.01
C VAL A 215 1.24 2.38 9.63
N ARG A 216 0.75 1.57 10.56
CA ARG A 216 0.44 0.18 10.36
C ARG A 216 -1.06 -0.01 10.25
N VAL A 217 -1.49 -0.74 9.23
CA VAL A 217 -2.90 -1.09 9.01
C VAL A 217 -3.02 -2.61 9.01
N GLY A 218 -4.03 -3.09 9.72
CA GLY A 218 -4.35 -4.49 9.77
C GLY A 218 -5.70 -4.72 10.41
N GLY A 219 -5.82 -5.75 11.22
CA GLY A 219 -7.09 -6.08 11.85
C GLY A 219 -7.00 -7.04 13.00
N VAL A 220 -8.13 -7.15 13.69
CA VAL A 220 -8.40 -8.07 14.79
C VAL A 220 -9.49 -9.01 14.30
N VAL A 221 -9.16 -10.28 14.08
CA VAL A 221 -10.16 -11.32 13.83
C VAL A 221 -10.77 -11.69 15.19
N SER A 222 -12.08 -11.94 15.26
CA SER A 222 -12.74 -12.34 16.51
C SER A 222 -12.02 -13.50 17.21
N GLY A 223 -11.62 -13.30 18.47
CA GLY A 223 -10.84 -14.26 19.26
C GLY A 223 -9.32 -14.28 18.98
N GLU A 224 -8.82 -13.43 18.09
CA GLU A 224 -7.41 -13.35 17.70
C GLU A 224 -6.74 -12.05 18.19
N PRO A 225 -5.41 -12.05 18.42
CA PRO A 225 -4.67 -10.81 18.62
C PRO A 225 -4.62 -9.98 17.32
N ALA A 226 -4.41 -8.67 17.45
CA ALA A 226 -4.23 -7.78 16.31
C ALA A 226 -2.99 -8.15 15.48
N VAL A 227 -3.13 -8.11 14.16
CA VAL A 227 -2.04 -8.26 13.18
C VAL A 227 -1.99 -7.06 12.25
N TYR A 228 -0.82 -6.75 11.70
CA TYR A 228 -0.57 -5.53 10.91
C TYR A 228 0.21 -5.81 9.62
N PRO A 229 -0.42 -6.45 8.61
CA PRO A 229 0.26 -6.84 7.38
C PRO A 229 0.62 -5.65 6.47
N ILE A 230 0.01 -4.48 6.67
CA ILE A 230 0.26 -3.29 5.87
C ILE A 230 1.05 -2.28 6.70
N THR A 231 2.15 -1.79 6.14
CA THR A 231 2.90 -0.65 6.66
C THR A 231 2.93 0.42 5.58
N LEU A 232 2.52 1.62 5.94
CA LEU A 232 2.71 2.85 5.18
C LEU A 232 3.88 3.60 5.82
N ALA A 233 4.82 4.03 5.01
CA ALA A 233 5.99 4.80 5.41
C ALA A 233 6.14 6.01 4.48
N SER A 234 6.94 6.99 4.86
CA SER A 234 7.29 8.08 3.95
C SER A 234 8.05 7.53 2.74
N GLU A 235 7.70 8.02 1.56
CA GLU A 235 8.31 7.66 0.29
C GLU A 235 9.07 8.86 -0.29
N GLY A 236 9.98 8.59 -1.23
CA GLY A 236 10.69 9.63 -1.97
C GLY A 236 11.77 10.35 -1.17
N LYS A 237 11.97 11.65 -1.47
CA LYS A 237 13.10 12.44 -0.96
C LYS A 237 13.06 12.66 0.55
N LEU A 238 11.87 12.70 1.16
CA LEU A 238 11.80 12.93 2.61
C LEU A 238 12.51 11.78 3.35
N ALA A 239 12.29 10.53 2.92
CA ALA A 239 13.00 9.36 3.44
C ALA A 239 14.55 9.45 3.32
N THR A 240 15.08 10.34 2.47
CA THR A 240 16.53 10.55 2.29
C THR A 240 17.09 11.77 2.99
N VAL A 241 16.25 12.77 3.31
CA VAL A 241 16.70 14.08 3.82
C VAL A 241 16.36 14.28 5.31
N ALA A 242 15.25 13.71 5.78
CA ALA A 242 14.83 13.84 7.16
C ALA A 242 14.02 12.62 7.60
N VAL A 243 14.31 12.09 8.79
CA VAL A 243 13.55 10.96 9.35
C VAL A 243 12.19 11.49 9.85
N PRO A 244 11.05 11.03 9.31
CA PRO A 244 9.76 11.42 9.85
C PRO A 244 9.62 10.92 11.28
N HIS A 245 9.36 11.84 12.22
CA HIS A 245 9.14 11.50 13.62
C HIS A 245 7.66 11.38 13.97
N PHE A 246 6.78 11.83 13.08
CA PHE A 246 5.33 11.72 13.20
C PHE A 246 4.73 11.02 11.98
N ALA A 247 3.74 10.17 12.24
CA ALA A 247 2.98 9.45 11.22
C ALA A 247 1.52 9.34 11.65
N VAL A 248 0.59 9.60 10.74
CA VAL A 248 -0.85 9.49 10.98
C VAL A 248 -1.59 9.03 9.72
N MET A 249 -2.73 8.36 9.90
CA MET A 249 -3.63 8.08 8.78
C MET A 249 -4.43 9.34 8.46
N ASN A 250 -4.20 9.91 7.29
CA ASN A 250 -4.85 11.12 6.82
C ASN A 250 -6.22 10.84 6.22
N GLY A 251 -6.37 9.74 5.48
CA GLY A 251 -7.64 9.37 4.83
C GLY A 251 -7.79 7.88 4.59
N MET A 252 -9.01 7.35 4.74
CA MET A 252 -9.38 6.00 4.31
C MET A 252 -10.75 6.03 3.63
N ALA A 253 -10.89 5.37 2.48
CA ALA A 253 -12.18 5.25 1.79
C ALA A 253 -12.29 3.95 1.00
N ILE A 254 -13.51 3.42 0.89
CA ILE A 254 -13.83 2.33 -0.02
C ILE A 254 -14.14 2.89 -1.41
N SER A 255 -13.72 2.17 -2.46
CA SER A 255 -14.03 2.53 -3.84
C SER A 255 -15.54 2.54 -4.11
N PRO A 256 -16.03 3.29 -5.11
CA PRO A 256 -17.47 3.35 -5.42
C PRO A 256 -18.12 2.00 -5.70
N ASP A 257 -17.36 1.04 -6.24
CA ASP A 257 -17.80 -0.33 -6.53
C ASP A 257 -17.67 -1.28 -5.32
N GLY A 258 -17.14 -0.82 -4.19
CA GLY A 258 -16.95 -1.64 -3.00
C GLY A 258 -15.80 -2.66 -3.09
N ALA A 259 -14.99 -2.65 -4.15
CA ALA A 259 -13.97 -3.68 -4.38
C ALA A 259 -12.62 -3.38 -3.72
N GLU A 260 -12.28 -2.11 -3.55
CA GLU A 260 -10.96 -1.66 -3.11
C GLU A 260 -11.05 -0.72 -1.90
N ILE A 261 -9.98 -0.69 -1.12
CA ILE A 261 -9.75 0.31 -0.06
C ILE A 261 -8.56 1.17 -0.44
N GLY A 262 -8.74 2.48 -0.26
CA GLY A 262 -7.71 3.48 -0.40
C GLY A 262 -7.30 3.99 0.98
N MET A 263 -6.00 4.20 1.18
CA MET A 263 -5.39 4.69 2.40
C MET A 263 -4.38 5.79 2.05
N VAL A 264 -4.41 6.89 2.80
CA VAL A 264 -3.44 7.99 2.71
C VAL A 264 -2.73 8.10 4.06
N GLY A 265 -1.48 7.66 4.12
CA GLY A 265 -0.60 7.92 5.25
C GLY A 265 0.05 9.29 5.11
N HIS A 266 0.16 10.03 6.21
CA HIS A 266 0.82 11.33 6.28
C HIS A 266 1.95 11.28 7.29
N PHE A 267 3.11 11.80 6.88
CA PHE A 267 4.39 11.72 7.57
C PHE A 267 5.00 13.11 7.65
N PHE A 268 5.54 13.44 8.82
CA PHE A 268 6.06 14.78 9.09
C PHE A 268 7.45 14.69 9.73
N ALA A 269 8.38 15.49 9.19
CA ALA A 269 9.78 15.55 9.62
C ALA A 269 10.25 17.00 9.84
N CYS A 270 9.57 17.72 10.74
CA CYS A 270 9.83 19.13 11.11
C CYS A 270 9.23 20.14 10.11
N GLU A 271 9.35 21.44 10.41
CA GLU A 271 8.68 22.56 9.73
C GLU A 271 8.71 22.43 8.18
N TYR A 272 7.53 22.30 7.58
CA TYR A 272 7.30 22.23 6.12
C TYR A 272 7.83 20.98 5.40
N CYS A 273 8.06 19.89 6.13
CA CYS A 273 8.54 18.62 5.60
C CYS A 273 7.48 17.53 5.73
N ASP A 274 6.43 17.65 4.92
CA ASP A 274 5.36 16.67 4.81
C ASP A 274 5.60 15.70 3.64
N SER A 275 5.24 14.45 3.86
CA SER A 275 5.22 13.41 2.86
C SER A 275 3.95 12.59 3.04
N PHE A 276 3.44 12.09 1.93
CA PHE A 276 2.28 11.23 1.91
C PHE A 276 2.63 9.92 1.22
N SER A 277 2.00 8.83 1.68
CA SER A 277 2.00 7.55 0.96
C SER A 277 0.56 7.19 0.67
N VAL A 278 0.28 6.92 -0.60
CA VAL A 278 -1.04 6.51 -1.07
C VAL A 278 -0.98 5.03 -1.38
N LYS A 279 -1.89 4.28 -0.77
CA LYS A 279 -2.03 2.86 -1.04
C LYS A 279 -3.47 2.52 -1.35
N ARG A 280 -3.66 1.82 -2.46
CA ARG A 280 -4.92 1.18 -2.83
C ARG A 280 -4.72 -0.32 -2.92
N MET A 281 -5.73 -1.08 -2.52
CA MET A 281 -5.71 -2.54 -2.65
C MET A 281 -7.12 -3.12 -2.62
N PRO A 282 -7.33 -4.31 -3.23
CA PRO A 282 -8.59 -5.04 -3.08
C PRO A 282 -8.91 -5.34 -1.61
N LEU A 283 -10.18 -5.19 -1.22
CA LEU A 283 -10.64 -5.52 0.13
C LEU A 283 -10.41 -6.98 0.49
N GLY A 284 -10.66 -7.89 -0.46
CA GLY A 284 -10.40 -9.32 -0.30
C GLY A 284 -8.92 -9.60 -0.01
N ALA A 285 -8.01 -8.91 -0.70
CA ALA A 285 -6.57 -9.03 -0.46
C ALA A 285 -6.15 -8.49 0.91
N LEU A 286 -6.81 -7.45 1.44
CA LEU A 286 -6.55 -6.96 2.80
C LEU A 286 -7.00 -7.99 3.84
N ALA A 287 -8.24 -8.47 3.73
CA ALA A 287 -8.79 -9.48 4.62
C ALA A 287 -7.96 -10.78 4.59
N ALA A 288 -7.56 -11.23 3.40
CA ALA A 288 -6.71 -12.40 3.24
C ALA A 288 -5.38 -12.29 3.99
N ARG A 289 -4.75 -11.12 3.96
CA ARG A 289 -3.51 -10.86 4.72
C ARG A 289 -3.74 -10.88 6.23
N VAL A 290 -4.83 -10.28 6.70
CA VAL A 290 -5.20 -10.27 8.12
C VAL A 290 -5.45 -11.70 8.63
N TYR A 291 -6.30 -12.46 7.94
CA TYR A 291 -6.55 -13.86 8.31
C TYR A 291 -5.28 -14.71 8.23
N ASN A 292 -4.46 -14.52 7.20
CA ASN A 292 -3.22 -15.28 7.03
C ASN A 292 -2.23 -15.02 8.17
N ASP A 293 -2.02 -13.77 8.56
CA ASP A 293 -1.08 -13.44 9.64
C ASP A 293 -1.60 -13.93 11.01
N ALA A 294 -2.92 -13.85 11.24
CA ALA A 294 -3.54 -14.43 12.43
C ALA A 294 -3.38 -15.96 12.44
N GLY A 295 -3.63 -16.62 11.30
CA GLY A 295 -3.41 -18.06 11.13
C GLY A 295 -1.96 -18.47 11.37
N PHE A 296 -1.01 -17.66 10.91
CA PHE A 296 0.41 -17.92 11.11
C PHE A 296 0.83 -17.78 12.58
N ALA A 297 0.23 -16.85 13.33
CA ALA A 297 0.44 -16.75 14.77
C ALA A 297 -0.03 -18.03 15.51
N ARG A 298 -1.16 -18.62 15.09
CA ARG A 298 -1.67 -19.89 15.62
C ARG A 298 -0.81 -21.07 15.21
N HIS A 299 -0.36 -21.09 13.95
CA HIS A 299 0.55 -22.09 13.42
C HIS A 299 1.84 -22.14 14.25
N LYS A 300 2.46 -20.99 14.56
CA LYS A 300 3.65 -20.95 15.43
C LYS A 300 3.45 -21.56 16.83
N LYS A 301 2.22 -21.49 17.35
CA LYS A 301 1.83 -22.09 18.64
C LYS A 301 1.45 -23.56 18.54
N LYS A 302 1.55 -24.16 17.35
CA LYS A 302 1.12 -25.54 17.05
C LYS A 302 -0.39 -25.77 17.16
N GLU A 303 -1.17 -24.70 17.10
CA GLU A 303 -2.64 -24.74 17.11
C GLU A 303 -3.16 -24.96 15.68
N TRP A 304 -2.82 -26.12 15.09
CA TRP A 304 -2.96 -26.39 13.65
C TRP A 304 -4.39 -26.29 13.13
N ALA A 305 -5.37 -26.79 13.89
CA ALA A 305 -6.77 -26.74 13.49
C ALA A 305 -7.27 -25.29 13.34
N ARG A 306 -6.95 -24.43 14.32
CA ARG A 306 -7.31 -23.01 14.27
C ARG A 306 -6.55 -22.26 13.18
N ALA A 307 -5.26 -22.58 12.99
CA ALA A 307 -4.48 -22.03 11.89
C ALA A 307 -5.10 -22.38 10.53
N ALA A 308 -5.50 -23.64 10.32
CA ALA A 308 -6.15 -24.09 9.09
C ALA A 308 -7.47 -23.35 8.83
N GLU A 309 -8.32 -23.14 9.85
CA GLU A 309 -9.54 -22.34 9.69
C GLU A 309 -9.24 -20.92 9.18
N LEU A 310 -8.26 -20.23 9.79
CA LEU A 310 -7.87 -18.88 9.40
C LEU A 310 -7.24 -18.84 8.01
N PHE A 311 -6.40 -19.81 7.65
CA PHE A 311 -5.84 -19.88 6.29
C PHE A 311 -6.90 -20.19 5.23
N ALA A 312 -7.93 -20.97 5.56
CA ALA A 312 -9.06 -21.21 4.65
C ALA A 312 -9.87 -19.92 4.44
N LYS A 313 -10.17 -19.16 5.50
CA LYS A 313 -10.77 -17.82 5.40
C LYS A 313 -9.92 -16.90 4.53
N ALA A 314 -8.59 -16.92 4.71
CA ALA A 314 -7.67 -16.13 3.91
C ALA A 314 -7.69 -16.52 2.42
N ALA A 315 -7.72 -17.82 2.11
CA ALA A 315 -7.77 -18.32 0.73
C ALA A 315 -9.09 -18.00 0.03
N PHE A 316 -10.19 -17.93 0.80
CA PHE A 316 -11.50 -17.53 0.30
C PHE A 316 -11.58 -16.00 0.08
N ALA A 317 -11.02 -15.21 1.00
CA ALA A 317 -11.00 -13.76 0.90
C ALA A 317 -10.24 -13.24 -0.32
N ASP A 318 -9.15 -13.92 -0.70
CA ASP A 318 -8.40 -13.64 -1.93
C ASP A 318 -8.14 -14.94 -2.71
N PRO A 319 -9.03 -15.28 -3.66
CA PRO A 319 -8.88 -16.46 -4.51
C PRO A 319 -7.68 -16.43 -5.46
N GLN A 320 -6.97 -15.30 -5.59
CA GLN A 320 -5.76 -15.22 -6.42
C GLN A 320 -4.49 -15.38 -5.58
N ALA A 321 -4.58 -15.26 -4.25
CA ALA A 321 -3.43 -15.39 -3.38
C ALA A 321 -2.91 -16.84 -3.32
N LYS A 322 -1.61 -17.02 -3.56
CA LYS A 322 -0.92 -18.32 -3.45
C LYS A 322 -0.49 -18.68 -2.03
N LEU A 323 -0.26 -17.68 -1.18
CA LEU A 323 0.29 -17.91 0.17
C LEU A 323 -0.72 -18.52 1.15
N PRO A 324 -1.99 -18.05 1.22
CA PRO A 324 -2.98 -18.67 2.09
C PRO A 324 -3.24 -20.17 1.85
N PRO A 325 -3.49 -20.66 0.61
CA PRO A 325 -3.67 -22.10 0.38
C PRO A 325 -2.40 -22.91 0.68
N TYR A 326 -1.20 -22.31 0.51
CA TYR A 326 0.04 -22.98 0.90
C TYR A 326 0.11 -23.19 2.42
N ASN A 327 -0.15 -22.14 3.19
CA ASN A 327 -0.13 -22.21 4.65
C ASN A 327 -1.25 -23.13 5.19
N LEU A 328 -2.40 -23.15 4.51
CA LEU A 328 -3.47 -24.12 4.78
C LEU A 328 -2.99 -25.56 4.59
N ALA A 329 -2.30 -25.84 3.48
CA ALA A 329 -1.73 -27.16 3.22
C ALA A 329 -0.72 -27.58 4.29
N CYS A 330 0.16 -26.67 4.72
CA CYS A 330 1.08 -26.90 5.83
C CYS A 330 0.32 -27.28 7.11
N ALA A 331 -0.65 -26.46 7.53
CA ALA A 331 -1.41 -26.71 8.75
C ALA A 331 -2.19 -28.04 8.73
N LEU A 332 -2.74 -28.42 7.57
CA LEU A 332 -3.45 -29.67 7.39
C LEU A 332 -2.50 -30.88 7.36
N ALA A 333 -1.33 -30.75 6.72
CA ALA A 333 -0.31 -31.80 6.70
C ALA A 333 0.21 -32.10 8.12
N ARG A 334 0.41 -31.07 8.95
CA ARG A 334 0.75 -31.22 10.38
C ARG A 334 -0.30 -31.99 11.19
N GLN A 335 -1.54 -32.06 10.71
CA GLN A 335 -2.65 -32.80 11.31
C GLN A 335 -2.84 -34.20 10.71
N GLY A 336 -2.11 -34.55 9.63
CA GLY A 336 -2.38 -35.76 8.86
C GLY A 336 -3.71 -35.71 8.09
N ASP A 337 -4.24 -34.52 7.84
CA ASP A 337 -5.52 -34.34 7.15
C ASP A 337 -5.35 -34.45 5.63
N ALA A 338 -6.13 -35.34 5.00
CA ALA A 338 -6.07 -35.59 3.56
C ALA A 338 -6.39 -34.35 2.70
N ARG A 339 -7.09 -33.36 3.25
CA ARG A 339 -7.38 -32.08 2.57
C ARG A 339 -6.12 -31.26 2.28
N ALA A 340 -4.98 -31.59 2.88
CA ALA A 340 -3.69 -30.96 2.57
C ALA A 340 -3.32 -31.03 1.08
N ALA A 341 -3.67 -32.14 0.39
CA ALA A 341 -3.40 -32.34 -1.03
C ALA A 341 -4.09 -31.26 -1.89
N ALA A 342 -5.39 -31.08 -1.69
CA ALA A 342 -6.20 -30.08 -2.39
C ALA A 342 -5.66 -28.66 -2.16
N ALA A 343 -5.35 -28.30 -0.91
CA ALA A 343 -4.82 -26.99 -0.60
C ALA A 343 -3.45 -26.74 -1.25
N LEU A 344 -2.57 -27.75 -1.29
CA LEU A 344 -1.26 -27.64 -1.94
C LEU A 344 -1.40 -27.53 -3.47
N GLU A 345 -2.31 -28.28 -4.07
CA GLU A 345 -2.61 -28.20 -5.50
C GLU A 345 -3.08 -26.78 -5.89
N VAL A 346 -3.98 -26.19 -5.12
CA VAL A 346 -4.41 -24.79 -5.31
C VAL A 346 -3.21 -23.85 -5.22
N ALA A 347 -2.37 -23.99 -4.19
CA ALA A 347 -1.19 -23.14 -4.02
C ALA A 347 -0.22 -23.26 -5.19
N ILE A 348 0.00 -24.48 -5.70
CA ILE A 348 0.86 -24.76 -6.86
C ILE A 348 0.25 -24.17 -8.13
N SER A 349 -1.07 -24.27 -8.33
CA SER A 349 -1.73 -23.70 -9.51
C SER A 349 -1.53 -22.17 -9.59
N ARG A 350 -1.51 -21.49 -8.43
CA ARG A 350 -1.34 -20.03 -8.32
C ARG A 350 0.13 -19.59 -8.27
N GLY A 351 1.02 -20.44 -7.77
CA GLY A 351 2.41 -20.09 -7.50
C GLY A 351 3.46 -20.82 -8.32
N GLY A 352 3.06 -21.80 -9.13
CA GLY A 352 3.89 -22.57 -10.05
C GLY A 352 5.02 -23.35 -9.36
N GLY A 353 6.14 -23.47 -10.08
CA GLY A 353 7.31 -24.23 -9.64
C GLY A 353 7.91 -23.74 -8.32
N ALA A 354 7.87 -22.44 -8.05
CA ALA A 354 8.38 -21.88 -6.79
C ALA A 354 7.65 -22.43 -5.55
N VAL A 355 6.35 -22.68 -5.66
CA VAL A 355 5.57 -23.30 -4.57
C VAL A 355 5.92 -24.79 -4.43
N ARG A 356 6.07 -25.52 -5.55
CA ARG A 356 6.51 -26.93 -5.53
C ARG A 356 7.87 -27.07 -4.84
N ASP A 357 8.84 -26.25 -5.23
CA ASP A 357 10.20 -26.32 -4.70
C ASP A 357 10.29 -25.94 -3.23
N ARG A 358 9.43 -25.02 -2.78
CA ARG A 358 9.26 -24.72 -1.36
C ARG A 358 8.68 -25.92 -0.61
N ALA A 359 7.58 -26.50 -1.10
CA ALA A 359 6.92 -27.65 -0.47
C ALA A 359 7.87 -28.84 -0.29
N LYS A 360 8.74 -29.13 -1.28
CA LYS A 360 9.77 -30.19 -1.20
C LYS A 360 10.67 -30.06 0.03
N LYS A 361 10.90 -28.85 0.54
CA LYS A 361 11.87 -28.59 1.62
C LYS A 361 11.21 -28.18 2.93
N ASP A 362 9.90 -27.98 2.93
CA ASP A 362 9.17 -27.49 4.08
C ASP A 362 8.92 -28.63 5.09
N ALA A 363 9.35 -28.42 6.33
CA ALA A 363 9.23 -29.40 7.41
C ALA A 363 7.77 -29.66 7.81
N ASP A 364 6.85 -28.77 7.42
CA ASP A 364 5.43 -28.97 7.67
C ASP A 364 4.86 -30.17 6.90
N PHE A 365 5.51 -30.58 5.81
CA PHE A 365 5.11 -31.76 5.01
C PHE A 365 5.85 -33.05 5.38
N ASP A 366 6.71 -33.07 6.41
CA ASP A 366 7.51 -34.26 6.75
C ASP A 366 6.66 -35.50 6.99
N GLY A 367 5.50 -35.35 7.66
CA GLY A 367 4.57 -36.45 7.93
C GLY A 367 3.85 -37.01 6.70
N VAL A 368 3.89 -36.30 5.57
CA VAL A 368 3.20 -36.69 4.33
C VAL A 368 4.15 -36.84 3.14
N ARG A 369 5.47 -36.74 3.36
CA ARG A 369 6.50 -36.72 2.32
C ARG A 369 6.52 -37.98 1.45
N THR A 370 6.15 -39.12 2.04
CA THR A 370 6.05 -40.42 1.35
C THR A 370 4.68 -40.71 0.77
N ALA A 371 3.69 -39.83 1.01
CA ALA A 371 2.35 -40.01 0.49
C ALA A 371 2.35 -39.89 -1.05
N PRO A 372 1.68 -40.80 -1.79
CA PRO A 372 1.68 -40.77 -3.25
C PRO A 372 1.22 -39.44 -3.84
N TRP A 373 0.21 -38.81 -3.23
CA TRP A 373 -0.31 -37.51 -3.67
C TRP A 373 0.74 -36.40 -3.54
N PHE A 374 1.55 -36.40 -2.47
CA PHE A 374 2.54 -35.37 -2.24
C PHE A 374 3.67 -35.49 -3.26
N ALA A 375 4.19 -36.71 -3.44
CA ALA A 375 5.20 -37.02 -4.44
C ALA A 375 4.76 -36.63 -5.87
N ALA A 376 3.47 -36.84 -6.20
CA ALA A 376 2.91 -36.44 -7.49
C ALA A 376 2.84 -34.92 -7.67
N LEU A 377 2.38 -34.18 -6.64
CA LEU A 377 2.22 -32.72 -6.71
C LEU A 377 3.55 -31.96 -6.74
N VAL A 378 4.57 -32.47 -6.04
CA VAL A 378 5.85 -31.78 -5.95
C VAL A 378 6.87 -32.24 -6.98
N LYS A 379 6.60 -33.27 -7.79
CA LYS A 379 7.48 -33.64 -8.90
C LYS A 379 7.74 -32.44 -9.82
#